data_AF-A0AAW6BZN1-F1
#
_entry.id   AF-A0AAW6BZN1-F1
#
_cell.length_a   1.000
_cell.length_b   1.000
_cell.length_c   1.000
_cell.angle_alpha   90.00
_cell.angle_beta   90.00
_cell.angle_gamma   90.00
#
_symmetry.space_group_name_H-M   'P 1'
#
loop_
_entity.id
_entity.type
_entity.pdbx_description
1 polymer ?
#
loop_
_entity_poly.entity_id
_entity_poly.type
_entity_poly.pdbx_seq_one_letter_code
_entity_poly.pdbx_strand_id
1 'polypeptide(L)'
;MFRKDQFGIVFNTIFSIMFAIFLPLYIDGSNMFREAGAILWGPLVQQLTKDFIPGFAVAFAIGTYIDLKAMGDGFARLCGVKNENGLLFHILRVASITFVMAVLMSLVMMFLAVGYTMPAGAFFMAYLMSFPLTYVVALVVAFITFAIGMPLTIALCRKPPKMPVHP
;
A
#
# COMPACT_ATOMS: atom_id res chain seq x y z
N MET A 1 -13.20 19.96 -0.57
CA MET A 1 -11.85 20.39 -0.98
C MET A 1 -10.99 20.38 0.27
N PHE A 2 -9.91 19.60 0.29
CA PHE A 2 -9.12 19.36 1.50
C PHE A 2 -8.12 20.49 1.73
N ARG A 3 -7.74 20.72 3.00
CA ARG A 3 -6.73 21.73 3.31
C ARG A 3 -5.32 21.20 3.02
N LYS A 4 -4.35 22.10 2.83
CA LYS A 4 -2.96 21.72 2.53
C LYS A 4 -2.27 20.93 3.65
N ASP A 5 -2.67 21.17 4.90
CA ASP A 5 -2.23 20.39 6.08
C ASP A 5 -2.72 18.93 6.04
N GLN A 6 -3.80 18.65 5.30
CA GLN A 6 -4.35 17.30 5.14
C GLN A 6 -3.71 16.53 3.96
N PHE A 7 -2.66 17.07 3.33
CA PHE A 7 -2.01 16.43 2.19
C PHE A 7 -1.54 15.01 2.50
N GLY A 8 -0.90 14.82 3.65
CA GLY A 8 -0.39 13.50 4.07
C GLY A 8 -1.51 12.47 4.22
N ILE A 9 -2.61 12.84 4.86
CA ILE A 9 -3.74 11.92 5.09
C ILE A 9 -4.48 11.61 3.78
N VAL A 10 -4.66 12.60 2.89
CA VAL A 10 -5.32 12.38 1.58
C VAL A 10 -4.47 11.47 0.69
N PHE A 11 -3.14 11.70 0.65
CA PHE A 11 -2.24 10.82 -0.08
C PHE A 11 -2.24 9.41 0.50
N ASN A 12 -2.20 9.27 1.84
CA ASN A 12 -2.26 7.96 2.49
C ASN A 12 -3.58 7.23 2.19
N THR A 13 -4.71 7.94 2.16
CA THR A 13 -6.01 7.36 1.76
C THR A 13 -5.96 6.81 0.33
N ILE A 14 -5.46 7.60 -0.63
CA ILE A 14 -5.34 7.16 -2.03
C ILE A 14 -4.40 5.96 -2.13
N PHE A 15 -3.25 6.00 -1.46
CA PHE A 15 -2.30 4.91 -1.40
C PHE A 15 -2.90 3.63 -0.82
N SER A 16 -3.63 3.76 0.29
CA SER A 16 -4.29 2.66 0.98
C SER A 16 -5.41 2.04 0.14
N ILE A 17 -6.19 2.84 -0.58
CA ILE A 17 -7.22 2.34 -1.50
C ILE A 17 -6.58 1.51 -2.62
N MET A 18 -5.51 2.02 -3.24
CA MET A 18 -4.82 1.30 -4.31
C MET A 18 -4.24 -0.03 -3.80
N PHE A 19 -3.61 -0.04 -2.63
CA PHE A 19 -3.08 -1.27 -2.03
C PHE A 19 -4.19 -2.26 -1.65
N ALA A 20 -5.27 -1.77 -1.05
CA ALA A 20 -6.42 -2.60 -0.65
C ALA A 20 -7.18 -3.23 -1.83
N ILE A 21 -7.02 -2.68 -3.04
CA ILE A 21 -7.60 -3.26 -4.25
C ILE A 21 -6.60 -4.19 -4.92
N PHE A 22 -5.43 -3.68 -5.29
CA PHE A 22 -4.53 -4.40 -6.20
C PHE A 22 -3.77 -5.56 -5.53
N LEU A 23 -3.42 -5.46 -4.24
CA LEU A 23 -2.74 -6.57 -3.57
C LEU A 23 -3.66 -7.79 -3.40
N PRO A 24 -4.89 -7.66 -2.86
CA PRO A 24 -5.80 -8.81 -2.77
C PRO A 24 -6.13 -9.38 -4.15
N LEU A 25 -6.38 -8.54 -5.15
CA LEU A 25 -6.65 -8.99 -6.52
C LEU A 25 -5.50 -9.85 -7.08
N TYR A 26 -4.25 -9.48 -6.77
CA TYR A 26 -3.08 -10.29 -7.13
C TYR A 26 -2.98 -11.57 -6.31
N ILE A 27 -3.06 -11.48 -4.98
CA ILE A 27 -2.87 -12.63 -4.07
C ILE A 27 -3.96 -13.66 -4.33
N ASP A 28 -5.23 -13.26 -4.30
CA ASP A 28 -6.36 -14.17 -4.50
C ASP A 28 -6.42 -14.67 -5.94
N GLY A 29 -6.16 -13.79 -6.93
CA GLY A 29 -6.09 -14.19 -8.33
C GLY A 29 -4.99 -15.24 -8.59
N SER A 30 -3.81 -15.06 -8.00
CA SER A 30 -2.70 -16.02 -8.14
C SER A 30 -2.97 -17.33 -7.40
N ASN A 31 -3.59 -17.28 -6.21
CA ASN A 31 -4.00 -18.48 -5.48
C ASN A 31 -5.06 -19.27 -6.24
N MET A 32 -6.09 -18.61 -6.76
CA MET A 32 -7.14 -19.24 -7.57
C MET A 32 -6.56 -19.85 -8.85
N PHE A 33 -5.65 -19.15 -9.52
CA PHE A 33 -4.99 -19.69 -10.71
C PHE A 33 -4.15 -20.94 -10.37
N ARG A 34 -3.45 -20.94 -9.23
CA ARG A 34 -2.65 -22.07 -8.77
C ARG A 34 -3.50 -23.28 -8.36
N GLU A 35 -4.65 -23.06 -7.73
CA GLU A 35 -5.49 -24.12 -7.17
C GLU A 35 -6.51 -24.66 -8.18
N ALA A 36 -7.14 -23.78 -8.96
CA ALA A 36 -8.21 -24.13 -9.90
C ALA A 36 -7.75 -24.12 -11.37
N GLY A 37 -6.51 -23.71 -11.67
CA GLY A 37 -5.99 -23.58 -13.04
C GLY A 37 -6.61 -22.43 -13.85
N ALA A 38 -7.53 -21.65 -13.26
CA ALA A 38 -8.22 -20.55 -13.90
C ALA A 38 -8.65 -19.50 -12.86
N ILE A 39 -8.73 -18.24 -13.31
CA ILE A 39 -9.27 -17.15 -12.50
C ILE A 39 -10.78 -17.08 -12.75
N LEU A 40 -11.58 -17.40 -11.72
CA LEU A 40 -13.02 -17.16 -11.76
C LEU A 40 -13.35 -15.76 -11.24
N TRP A 41 -13.84 -14.90 -12.12
CA TRP A 41 -14.14 -13.51 -11.78
C TRP A 41 -15.20 -13.33 -10.70
N GLY A 42 -16.24 -14.18 -10.66
CA GLY A 42 -17.29 -14.11 -9.65
C GLY A 42 -16.75 -14.27 -8.22
N PRO A 43 -16.11 -15.40 -7.90
CA PRO A 43 -15.47 -15.62 -6.60
C PRO A 43 -14.37 -14.59 -6.30
N LEU A 44 -13.58 -14.18 -7.30
CA LEU A 44 -12.54 -13.17 -7.12
C LEU A 44 -13.10 -11.82 -6.65
N VAL A 45 -14.19 -11.35 -7.27
CA VAL A 45 -14.84 -10.09 -6.86
C VAL A 45 -15.45 -10.21 -5.47
N GLN A 46 -16.00 -11.37 -5.12
CA GLN A 46 -16.54 -11.61 -3.80
C GLN A 46 -15.44 -11.59 -2.73
N GLN A 47 -14.31 -12.24 -3.01
CA GLN A 47 -13.14 -12.25 -2.14
C GLN A 47 -12.56 -10.84 -1.97
N LEU A 48 -12.38 -10.11 -3.09
CA LEU A 48 -11.93 -8.73 -3.09
C LEU A 48 -12.85 -7.85 -2.23
N THR A 49 -14.17 -7.99 -2.35
CA THR A 49 -15.13 -7.19 -1.58
C THR A 49 -15.03 -7.50 -0.08
N LYS A 50 -14.81 -8.76 0.28
CA LYS A 50 -14.62 -9.20 1.67
C LYS A 50 -13.33 -8.64 2.26
N ASP A 51 -12.23 -8.71 1.50
CA ASP A 51 -10.90 -8.38 1.98
C ASP A 51 -10.55 -6.89 1.79
N PHE A 52 -11.38 -6.14 1.07
CA PHE A 52 -11.20 -4.71 0.84
C PHE A 52 -11.22 -3.89 2.13
N ILE A 53 -12.23 -4.08 2.99
CA ILE A 53 -12.35 -3.32 4.25
C ILE A 53 -11.15 -3.59 5.18
N PRO A 54 -10.80 -4.85 5.52
CA PRO A 54 -9.64 -5.11 6.35
C PRO A 54 -8.33 -4.67 5.67
N GLY A 55 -8.19 -4.90 4.35
CA GLY A 55 -7.02 -4.45 3.59
C GLY A 55 -6.83 -2.94 3.64
N PHE A 56 -7.90 -2.18 3.46
CA PHE A 56 -7.88 -0.72 3.57
C PHE A 56 -7.57 -0.26 4.99
N ALA A 57 -8.25 -0.83 6.00
CA ALA A 57 -8.04 -0.44 7.39
C ALA A 57 -6.59 -0.68 7.85
N VAL A 58 -6.00 -1.82 7.46
CA VAL A 58 -4.61 -2.17 7.77
C VAL A 58 -3.65 -1.23 7.04
N ALA A 59 -3.82 -1.02 5.73
CA ALA A 59 -2.99 -0.11 4.94
C ALA A 59 -3.02 1.31 5.52
N PHE A 60 -4.22 1.80 5.80
CA PHE A 60 -4.45 3.14 6.29
C PHE A 60 -3.85 3.32 7.68
N ALA A 61 -4.08 2.37 8.59
CA ALA A 61 -3.50 2.40 9.93
C ALA A 61 -1.98 2.42 9.88
N ILE A 62 -1.35 1.56 9.09
CA ILE A 62 0.11 1.53 8.95
C ILE A 62 0.61 2.89 8.45
N GLY A 63 0.02 3.43 7.39
CA GLY A 63 0.46 4.71 6.83
C GLY A 63 0.12 5.95 7.67
N THR A 64 -0.77 5.82 8.65
CA THR A 64 -1.10 6.90 9.58
C THR A 64 -0.24 6.85 10.84
N TYR A 65 0.06 5.66 11.37
CA TYR A 65 0.84 5.50 12.60
C TYR A 65 2.35 5.42 12.38
N ILE A 66 2.78 4.92 11.22
CA ILE A 66 4.20 4.88 10.85
C ILE A 66 4.49 6.09 9.98
N ASP A 67 5.51 6.87 10.34
CA ASP A 67 6.05 7.91 9.47
C ASP A 67 6.84 7.27 8.32
N LEU A 68 6.10 6.76 7.33
CA LEU A 68 6.62 6.10 6.13
C LEU A 68 7.59 7.00 5.40
N LYS A 69 7.32 8.31 5.35
CA LYS A 69 8.18 9.26 4.67
C LYS A 69 9.53 9.39 5.38
N ALA A 70 9.52 9.59 6.70
CA ALA A 70 10.76 9.67 7.47
C ALA A 70 11.56 8.37 7.41
N MET A 71 10.88 7.22 7.43
CA MET A 71 11.53 5.91 7.29
C MET A 71 12.18 5.75 5.91
N GLY A 72 11.49 6.14 4.83
CA GLY A 72 12.03 6.03 3.48
C GLY A 72 13.15 7.02 3.19
N ASP A 73 13.04 8.26 3.67
CA ASP A 73 14.12 9.27 3.60
C ASP A 73 15.34 8.80 4.42
N GLY A 74 15.10 8.20 5.59
CA GLY A 74 16.14 7.59 6.43
C GLY A 74 16.85 6.43 5.75
N PHE A 75 16.11 5.52 5.11
CA PHE A 75 16.69 4.40 4.38
C PHE A 75 17.54 4.87 3.19
N ALA A 76 17.05 5.84 2.40
CA ALA A 76 17.81 6.39 1.29
C ALA A 76 19.13 7.04 1.76
N ARG A 77 19.12 7.71 2.93
CA ARG A 77 20.32 8.25 3.58
C ARG A 77 21.26 7.15 4.07
N LEU A 78 20.74 6.06 4.64
CA LEU A 78 21.53 4.89 5.07
C LEU A 78 22.24 4.22 3.90
N CYS A 79 21.62 4.18 2.71
CA CYS A 79 22.25 3.72 1.49
C CYS A 79 23.32 4.69 0.92
N GLY A 80 23.67 5.76 1.65
CA GLY A 80 24.72 6.70 1.28
C GLY A 80 24.32 7.70 0.20
N VAL A 81 23.04 7.80 -0.16
CA VAL A 81 22.55 8.71 -1.19
C VAL A 81 22.41 10.12 -0.60
N LYS A 82 23.43 10.95 -0.84
CA LYS A 82 23.47 12.34 -0.35
C LYS A 82 22.61 13.32 -1.15
N ASN A 83 22.23 12.97 -2.38
CA ASN A 83 21.44 13.83 -3.25
C ASN A 83 19.94 13.59 -3.05
N GLU A 84 19.30 14.36 -2.18
CA GLU A 84 17.88 14.24 -1.82
C GLU A 84 16.91 14.55 -2.98
N ASN A 85 17.37 15.29 -3.99
CA ASN A 85 16.62 15.60 -5.20
C ASN A 85 16.93 14.63 -6.35
N GLY A 86 17.80 13.64 -6.12
CA GLY A 86 18.17 12.66 -7.13
C GLY A 86 17.07 11.63 -7.38
N LEU A 87 16.95 11.18 -8.63
CA LEU A 87 16.05 10.08 -9.01
C LEU A 87 16.25 8.84 -8.11
N LEU A 88 17.52 8.51 -7.84
CA LEU A 88 17.90 7.37 -7.01
C LEU A 88 17.33 7.48 -5.58
N PHE A 89 17.34 8.68 -4.99
CA PHE A 89 16.80 8.92 -3.65
C PHE A 89 15.29 8.69 -3.62
N HIS A 90 14.57 9.19 -4.62
CA HIS A 90 13.13 8.96 -4.73
C HIS A 90 12.78 7.48 -4.95
N ILE A 91 13.56 6.76 -5.77
CA ILE A 91 13.36 5.32 -6.00
C ILE A 91 13.60 4.54 -4.69
N LEU A 92 14.70 4.78 -4.00
CA LEU A 92 15.02 4.13 -2.72
C LEU A 92 13.98 4.40 -1.64
N ARG A 93 13.50 5.64 -1.58
CA ARG A 93 12.41 6.02 -0.68
C ARG A 93 11.12 5.28 -1.00
N VAL A 94 10.69 5.25 -2.26
CA VAL A 94 9.47 4.54 -2.66
C VAL A 94 9.63 3.03 -2.41
N ALA A 95 10.79 2.48 -2.72
CA ALA A 95 11.06 1.06 -2.50
C ALA A 95 11.01 0.67 -1.03
N SER A 96 11.65 1.45 -0.14
CA SER A 96 11.64 1.21 1.30
C SER A 96 10.26 1.38 1.93
N ILE A 97 9.52 2.43 1.56
CA ILE A 97 8.11 2.61 1.98
C ILE A 97 7.27 1.40 1.57
N THR A 98 7.41 0.99 0.31
CA THR A 98 6.66 -0.14 -0.23
C THR A 98 7.05 -1.45 0.43
N PHE A 99 8.32 -1.63 0.77
CA PHE A 99 8.80 -2.81 1.47
C PHE A 99 8.14 -2.94 2.84
N VAL A 100 8.14 -1.86 3.62
CA VAL A 100 7.54 -1.84 4.96
C VAL A 100 6.04 -2.07 4.90
N MET A 101 5.35 -1.37 3.99
CA MET A 101 3.93 -1.55 3.74
C MET A 101 3.61 -2.98 3.31
N ALA A 102 4.35 -3.52 2.35
CA ALA A 102 4.16 -4.89 1.86
C ALA A 102 4.38 -5.89 2.99
N VAL A 103 5.46 -5.77 3.78
CA VAL A 103 5.74 -6.69 4.89
C VAL A 103 4.59 -6.69 5.89
N LEU A 104 4.23 -5.51 6.40
CA LEU A 104 3.24 -5.38 7.46
C LEU A 104 1.85 -5.78 6.97
N MET A 105 1.43 -5.30 5.79
CA MET A 105 0.12 -5.67 5.24
C MET A 105 0.03 -7.16 4.95
N SER A 106 1.01 -7.73 4.23
CA SER A 106 0.93 -9.15 3.86
C SER A 106 0.97 -10.06 5.09
N LEU A 107 1.75 -9.72 6.13
CA LEU A 107 1.81 -10.50 7.36
C LEU A 107 0.49 -10.40 8.14
N VAL A 108 -0.06 -9.20 8.31
CA VAL A 108 -1.34 -8.99 9.00
C VAL A 108 -2.49 -9.63 8.23
N MET A 109 -2.58 -9.45 6.92
CA MET A 109 -3.64 -10.02 6.10
C MET A 109 -3.57 -11.54 6.05
N MET A 110 -2.37 -12.12 5.95
CA MET A 110 -2.19 -13.57 6.05
C MET A 110 -2.62 -14.07 7.42
N PHE A 111 -2.25 -13.39 8.50
CA PHE A 111 -2.71 -13.72 9.85
C PHE A 111 -4.23 -13.61 10.00
N LEU A 112 -4.88 -12.61 9.40
CA LEU A 112 -6.34 -12.49 9.39
C LEU A 112 -7.02 -13.63 8.60
N ALA A 113 -6.36 -14.15 7.55
CA ALA A 113 -6.89 -15.22 6.72
C ALA A 113 -6.78 -16.60 7.38
N VAL A 114 -5.62 -16.96 7.95
CA VAL A 114 -5.37 -18.29 8.53
C VAL A 114 -5.41 -18.33 10.06
N GLY A 115 -5.25 -17.20 10.74
CA GLY A 115 -5.25 -17.10 12.20
C GLY A 115 -4.28 -18.09 12.86
N TYR A 116 -4.77 -18.79 13.89
CA TYR A 116 -4.02 -19.81 14.63
C TYR A 116 -4.20 -21.23 14.09
N THR A 117 -4.80 -21.40 12.90
CA THR A 117 -5.11 -22.73 12.35
C THR A 117 -3.91 -23.42 11.71
N MET A 118 -2.85 -22.67 11.39
CA MET A 118 -1.62 -23.19 10.77
C MET A 118 -0.46 -23.19 11.78
N PRO A 119 0.40 -24.23 11.79
CA PRO A 119 1.63 -24.22 12.60
C PRO A 119 2.52 -23.03 12.24
N ALA A 120 3.10 -22.37 13.25
CA ALA A 120 3.89 -21.14 13.06
C ALA A 120 5.00 -21.30 12.01
N GLY A 121 5.71 -22.44 12.00
CA GLY A 121 6.75 -22.71 11.00
C GLY A 121 6.22 -22.76 9.56
N ALA A 122 5.04 -23.36 9.35
CA ALA A 122 4.41 -23.43 8.03
C ALA A 122 3.88 -22.05 7.59
N PHE A 123 3.35 -21.26 8.53
CA PHE A 123 2.92 -19.89 8.28
C PHE A 123 4.05 -19.02 7.74
N PHE A 124 5.17 -18.94 8.47
CA PHE A 124 6.30 -18.10 8.06
C PHE A 124 6.98 -18.60 6.78
N MET A 125 7.06 -19.91 6.56
CA MET A 125 7.59 -20.46 5.31
C MET A 125 6.73 -20.10 4.11
N ALA A 126 5.40 -20.28 4.21
CA ALA A 126 4.48 -19.92 3.14
C ALA A 126 4.52 -18.41 2.85
N TYR A 127 4.62 -17.59 3.90
CA TYR A 127 4.82 -16.15 3.79
C TYR A 127 6.11 -15.79 3.04
N LEU A 128 7.25 -16.33 3.45
CA LEU A 128 8.55 -16.02 2.86
C LEU A 128 8.65 -16.47 1.40
N MET A 129 7.95 -17.53 1.01
CA MET A 129 7.92 -18.00 -0.38
C MET A 129 7.06 -17.11 -1.29
N SER A 130 5.94 -16.57 -0.80
CA SER A 130 5.06 -15.71 -1.60
C SER A 130 5.51 -14.25 -1.62
N PHE A 131 6.19 -13.80 -0.55
CA PHE A 131 6.55 -12.40 -0.34
C PHE A 131 7.36 -11.75 -1.47
N PRO A 132 8.39 -12.37 -2.10
CA PRO A 132 9.18 -11.71 -3.13
C PRO A 132 8.34 -11.24 -4.31
N LEU A 133 7.41 -12.07 -4.76
CA LEU A 133 6.50 -11.73 -5.86
C LEU A 133 5.46 -10.70 -5.43
N THR A 134 4.87 -10.86 -4.23
CA THR A 134 3.96 -9.87 -3.65
C THR A 134 4.61 -8.50 -3.54
N TYR A 135 5.88 -8.44 -3.15
CA TYR A 135 6.64 -7.20 -3.05
C TYR A 135 6.89 -6.55 -4.43
N VAL A 136 7.24 -7.34 -5.46
CA VAL A 136 7.38 -6.81 -6.83
C VAL A 136 6.07 -6.20 -7.33
N VAL A 137 4.94 -6.86 -7.09
CA VAL A 137 3.62 -6.32 -7.45
C VAL A 137 3.31 -5.07 -6.65
N ALA A 138 3.57 -5.09 -5.34
CA ALA A 138 3.39 -3.91 -4.48
C ALA A 138 4.24 -2.73 -4.95
N LEU A 139 5.47 -2.95 -5.41
CA LEU A 139 6.32 -1.91 -6.00
C LEU A 139 5.69 -1.31 -7.25
N VAL A 140 5.23 -2.14 -8.18
CA VAL A 140 4.56 -1.67 -9.40
C VAL A 140 3.33 -0.82 -9.05
N VAL A 141 2.49 -1.30 -8.12
CA VAL A 141 1.32 -0.56 -7.64
C VAL A 141 1.73 0.75 -6.97
N ALA A 142 2.77 0.74 -6.14
CA ALA A 142 3.28 1.94 -5.48
C ALA A 142 3.78 2.98 -6.49
N PHE A 143 4.56 2.58 -7.50
CA PHE A 143 5.04 3.50 -8.54
C PHE A 143 3.89 4.14 -9.32
N ILE A 144 2.91 3.33 -9.74
CA ILE A 144 1.70 3.82 -10.42
C ILE A 144 0.94 4.80 -9.51
N THR A 145 0.78 4.43 -8.24
CA THR A 145 0.06 5.23 -7.26
C THR A 145 0.79 6.52 -6.90
N PHE A 146 2.12 6.54 -6.87
CA PHE A 146 2.88 7.77 -6.70
C PHE A 146 2.75 8.68 -7.93
N ALA A 147 2.81 8.12 -9.14
CA ALA A 147 2.70 8.89 -10.38
C ALA A 147 1.32 9.56 -10.54
N ILE A 148 0.24 8.85 -10.19
CA ILE A 148 -1.14 9.34 -10.32
C ILE A 148 -1.64 10.01 -9.03
N GLY A 149 -1.29 9.46 -7.88
CA GLY A 149 -1.77 9.89 -6.57
C GLY A 149 -1.19 11.24 -6.13
N MET A 150 0.07 11.57 -6.48
CA MET A 150 0.62 12.89 -6.21
C MET A 150 -0.15 14.03 -6.91
N PRO A 151 -0.33 14.02 -8.25
CA PRO A 151 -1.09 15.08 -8.92
C PRO A 151 -2.56 15.11 -8.46
N LEU A 152 -3.16 13.95 -8.20
CA LEU A 152 -4.53 13.86 -7.68
C LEU A 152 -4.64 14.48 -6.27
N THR A 153 -3.73 14.16 -5.36
CA THR A 153 -3.70 14.73 -4.01
C THR A 153 -3.49 16.25 -4.07
N ILE A 154 -2.60 16.73 -4.94
CA ILE A 154 -2.37 18.15 -5.16
C ILE A 154 -3.65 18.84 -5.65
N ALA A 155 -4.39 18.24 -6.58
CA ALA A 155 -5.66 18.78 -7.07
C ALA A 155 -6.72 18.83 -5.96
N LEU A 156 -6.81 17.78 -5.13
CA LEU A 156 -7.77 17.65 -4.04
C LEU A 156 -7.48 18.58 -2.85
N CYS A 157 -6.20 18.91 -2.61
CA CYS A 157 -5.73 19.74 -1.50
C CYS A 157 -5.55 21.24 -1.85
N ARG A 158 -6.15 21.73 -2.95
CA ARG A 158 -6.13 23.17 -3.28
C ARG A 158 -7.00 23.97 -2.28
N LYS A 159 -6.62 25.24 -2.01
CA LYS A 159 -7.26 26.16 -1.02
C LYS A 159 -8.81 26.17 -1.12
N PRO A 160 -9.55 26.33 0.00
CA PRO A 160 -11.00 26.52 -0.02
C PRO A 160 -11.40 27.82 -0.75
N PRO A 161 -12.63 27.92 -1.30
CA PRO A 161 -13.16 29.20 -1.79
C PRO A 161 -13.16 30.22 -0.66
N LYS A 162 -12.85 31.49 -0.98
CA LYS A 162 -13.01 32.61 -0.03
C LYS A 162 -14.47 32.56 0.45
N MET A 163 -14.71 32.31 1.74
CA MET A 163 -16.05 32.52 2.30
C MET A 163 -16.40 33.99 2.08
N PRO A 164 -17.61 34.33 1.60
CA PRO A 164 -18.05 35.71 1.61
C PRO A 164 -18.00 36.19 3.06
N VAL A 165 -17.33 37.32 3.27
CA VAL A 165 -17.42 38.07 4.51
C VAL A 165 -18.90 38.45 4.62
N HIS A 166 -19.63 37.79 5.52
CA HIS A 166 -20.98 38.24 5.83
C HIS A 166 -20.89 39.62 6.51
N PRO A 167 -21.83 40.53 6.19
CA PRO A 167 -21.73 41.97 6.44
C PRO A 167 -21.66 42.35 7.92
#